data_AF-A0A7S1K638-F1
#
_entry.id   AF-A0A7S1K638-F1
#
_cell.length_a   1.000
_cell.length_b   1.000
_cell.length_c   1.000
_cell.angle_alpha   90.00
_cell.angle_beta   90.00
_cell.angle_gamma   90.00
#
_symmetry.space_group_name_H-M   'P 1'
#
loop_
_entity.id
_entity.type
_entity.pdbx_description
1 polymer ?
#
loop_
_entity_poly.entity_id
_entity_poly.type
_entity_poly.pdbx_seq_one_letter_code
_entity_poly.pdbx_strand_id
1 'polypeptide(L)'
;TVVAGDPSALVQVIEAIKPMQAAPSEDQTRVPFSQRKHPVAFQFLDVSTPFHCSLSESAVAKVADDIGRLGLFADCSQASPLTISCLSNEDGTPLSDKCSTWNDVAMELVRLQSVVINDWLSVCRNVAAMTASVTHVLDFGPGKAGASIGGLTARNLRGSGIGVEFAPTRALEIKV
;
A
#
# COMPACT_ATOMS: atom_id res chain seq x y z
N THR A 1 -9.72 2.51 3.84
CA THR A 1 -8.76 2.08 4.89
C THR A 1 -8.77 0.58 4.98
N VAL A 2 -7.64 -0.03 5.34
CA VAL A 2 -7.51 -1.47 5.59
C VAL A 2 -7.14 -1.65 7.05
N VAL A 3 -7.70 -2.67 7.70
CA VAL A 3 -7.39 -3.06 9.08
C VAL A 3 -6.87 -4.49 9.06
N ALA A 4 -5.71 -4.71 9.68
CA ALA A 4 -5.07 -6.02 9.80
C ALA A 4 -5.12 -6.50 11.25
N GLY A 5 -5.27 -7.81 11.45
CA GLY A 5 -5.35 -8.43 12.77
C GLY A 5 -5.81 -9.88 12.68
N ASP A 6 -6.10 -10.48 13.83
CA ASP A 6 -6.70 -11.81 13.89
C ASP A 6 -8.07 -11.81 13.20
N PRO A 7 -8.38 -12.77 12.31
CA PRO A 7 -9.64 -12.80 11.58
C PRO A 7 -10.89 -12.77 12.50
N SER A 8 -10.83 -13.46 13.64
CA SER A 8 -11.96 -13.49 14.60
C SER A 8 -12.16 -12.14 15.28
N ALA A 9 -11.08 -11.42 15.57
CA ALA A 9 -11.14 -10.06 16.11
C ALA A 9 -11.70 -9.07 15.07
N LEU A 10 -11.32 -9.19 13.80
CA LEU A 10 -11.85 -8.35 12.73
C LEU A 10 -13.36 -8.54 12.51
N VAL A 11 -13.87 -9.76 12.67
CA VAL A 11 -15.33 -10.02 12.66
C VAL A 11 -16.01 -9.27 13.80
N GLN A 12 -15.47 -9.31 15.02
CA GLN A 12 -16.04 -8.58 16.16
C GLN A 12 -16.04 -7.06 15.94
N VAL A 13 -14.99 -6.50 15.32
CA VAL A 13 -14.94 -5.08 14.95
C VAL A 13 -16.08 -4.74 13.98
N ILE A 14 -16.31 -5.56 12.96
CA ILE A 14 -17.41 -5.37 12.01
C ILE A 14 -18.77 -5.42 12.73
N GLU A 15 -18.97 -6.39 13.63
CA GLU A 15 -20.19 -6.53 14.42
C GLU A 15 -20.43 -5.35 15.36
N ALA A 16 -19.38 -4.77 15.94
CA ALA A 16 -19.48 -3.59 16.78
C ALA A 16 -19.86 -2.32 16.00
N ILE A 17 -19.42 -2.18 14.74
CA ILE A 17 -19.68 -0.99 13.92
C ILE A 17 -21.04 -1.07 13.21
N LYS A 18 -21.49 -2.27 12.81
CA LYS A 18 -22.75 -2.48 12.06
C LYS A 18 -23.97 -1.74 12.67
N PRO A 19 -24.22 -1.76 13.99
CA PRO A 19 -25.36 -1.04 14.59
C PRO A 19 -25.30 0.48 14.46
N MET A 20 -24.12 1.05 14.23
CA MET A 20 -23.90 2.51 14.11
C MET A 20 -24.13 3.01 12.68
N GLN A 21 -24.24 2.12 11.69
CA GLN A 21 -24.39 2.46 10.28
C GLN A 21 -25.84 2.74 9.89
N ALA A 22 -26.01 3.48 8.80
CA ALA A 22 -27.29 3.57 8.12
C ALA A 22 -27.64 2.21 7.49
N ALA A 23 -28.91 1.83 7.49
CA ALA A 23 -29.32 0.68 6.69
C ALA A 23 -29.14 1.00 5.18
N PRO A 24 -28.81 0.03 4.32
CA PRO A 24 -28.52 0.29 2.90
C PRO A 24 -29.61 1.05 2.14
N SER A 25 -30.87 0.92 2.56
CA SER A 25 -32.04 1.57 1.98
C SER A 25 -32.63 2.67 2.87
N GLU A 26 -31.89 3.14 3.88
CA GLU A 26 -32.37 4.19 4.80
C GLU A 26 -32.33 5.55 4.08
N ASP A 27 -33.50 6.14 3.84
CA ASP A 27 -33.60 7.49 3.29
C ASP A 27 -33.29 8.53 4.36
N GLN A 28 -32.11 9.14 4.25
CA GLN A 28 -31.66 10.23 5.12
C GLN A 28 -31.76 11.62 4.45
N THR A 29 -32.49 11.76 3.33
CA THR A 29 -32.62 13.05 2.61
C THR A 29 -33.22 14.14 3.48
N ARG A 30 -34.08 13.78 4.43
CA ARG A 30 -34.73 14.69 5.39
C ARG A 30 -34.01 14.80 6.75
N VAL A 31 -32.89 14.09 6.94
CA VAL A 31 -32.04 14.21 8.14
C VAL A 31 -30.99 15.29 7.90
N PRO A 32 -30.77 16.25 8.83
CA PRO A 32 -29.70 17.23 8.72
C PRO A 32 -28.33 16.56 8.53
N PHE A 33 -27.48 17.12 7.68
CA PHE A 33 -26.22 16.48 7.27
C PHE A 33 -25.35 16.03 8.46
N SER A 34 -25.22 16.85 9.49
CA SER A 34 -24.43 16.55 10.70
C SER A 34 -24.98 15.43 11.58
N GLN A 35 -26.23 15.02 11.36
CA GLN A 35 -26.91 13.95 12.12
C GLN A 35 -27.08 12.67 11.30
N ARG A 36 -26.63 12.67 10.03
CA ARG A 36 -26.74 11.49 9.18
C ARG A 36 -25.78 10.40 9.65
N LYS A 37 -26.26 9.16 9.67
CA LYS A 37 -25.42 7.98 9.83
C LYS A 37 -24.62 7.75 8.55
N HIS A 38 -23.34 7.41 8.70
CA HIS A 38 -22.49 7.12 7.56
C HIS A 38 -22.67 5.68 7.07
N PRO A 39 -22.92 5.46 5.77
CA PRO A 39 -22.82 4.13 5.19
C PRO A 39 -21.34 3.72 5.14
N VAL A 40 -21.03 2.52 5.59
CA VAL A 40 -19.68 1.96 5.51
C VAL A 40 -19.80 0.53 4.98
N ALA A 41 -19.00 0.21 3.98
CA ALA A 41 -18.92 -1.14 3.41
C ALA A 41 -17.70 -1.86 3.96
N PHE A 42 -17.85 -3.14 4.28
CA PHE A 42 -16.77 -4.01 4.70
C PHE A 42 -16.56 -5.12 3.68
N GLN A 43 -15.32 -5.44 3.41
CA GLN A 43 -14.93 -6.56 2.57
C GLN A 43 -13.63 -7.12 3.12
N PHE A 44 -13.59 -8.44 3.36
CA PHE A 44 -12.32 -9.12 3.62
C PHE A 44 -11.52 -9.20 2.32
N LEU A 45 -10.22 -8.91 2.43
CA LEU A 45 -9.29 -9.06 1.32
C LEU A 45 -8.81 -10.50 1.23
N ASP A 46 -8.57 -10.97 0.01
CA ASP A 46 -7.97 -12.28 -0.26
C ASP A 46 -6.46 -12.23 0.00
N VAL A 47 -6.10 -12.21 1.29
CA VAL A 47 -4.72 -12.19 1.78
C VAL A 47 -4.56 -13.26 2.87
N SER A 48 -3.47 -13.99 2.81
CA SER A 48 -3.24 -15.15 3.69
C SER A 48 -2.60 -14.80 5.03
N THR A 49 -2.17 -13.54 5.23
CA THR A 49 -1.41 -13.11 6.41
C THR A 49 -1.67 -11.64 6.76
N PRO A 50 -1.65 -11.25 8.04
CA PRO A 50 -1.83 -9.86 8.48
C PRO A 50 -0.55 -9.02 8.29
N PHE A 51 -0.32 -8.53 7.08
CA PHE A 51 0.74 -7.54 6.80
C PHE A 51 0.49 -6.22 7.54
N HIS A 52 1.56 -5.43 7.73
CA HIS A 52 1.53 -4.11 8.37
C HIS A 52 0.95 -4.16 9.80
N CYS A 53 1.26 -5.22 10.54
CA CYS A 53 0.74 -5.48 11.89
C CYS A 53 1.79 -6.16 12.76
N SER A 54 1.74 -5.91 14.07
CA SER A 54 2.65 -6.50 15.06
C SER A 54 2.60 -8.03 15.12
N LEU A 55 1.52 -8.67 14.64
CA LEU A 55 1.45 -10.12 14.48
C LEU A 55 2.55 -10.68 13.54
N SER A 56 3.06 -9.85 12.63
CA SER A 56 4.11 -10.20 11.67
C SER A 56 5.52 -9.84 12.15
N GLU A 57 5.71 -9.36 13.38
CA GLU A 57 7.02 -8.95 13.92
C GLU A 57 8.07 -10.07 13.84
N SER A 58 7.66 -11.30 14.20
CA SER A 58 8.56 -12.45 14.18
C SER A 58 9.05 -12.82 12.77
N ALA A 59 8.32 -12.40 11.72
CA ALA A 59 8.72 -12.64 10.34
C ALA A 59 9.92 -11.77 9.95
N VAL A 60 10.05 -10.56 10.51
CA VAL A 60 11.15 -9.63 10.21
C VAL A 60 12.50 -10.29 10.49
N ALA A 61 12.65 -10.88 11.68
CA ALA A 61 13.89 -11.56 12.07
C ALA A 61 14.19 -12.80 11.21
N LYS A 62 13.17 -13.62 10.95
CA LYS A 62 13.33 -14.85 10.15
C LYS A 62 13.73 -14.55 8.70
N VAL A 63 13.12 -13.53 8.09
CA VAL A 63 13.48 -13.11 6.73
C VAL A 63 14.88 -12.51 6.71
N ALA A 64 15.29 -11.78 7.76
CA ALA A 64 16.67 -11.29 7.88
C ALA A 64 17.70 -12.43 7.91
N ASP A 65 17.42 -13.48 8.70
CA ASP A 65 18.27 -14.67 8.76
C ASP A 65 18.36 -15.35 7.38
N ASP A 66 17.25 -15.43 6.64
CA ASP A 66 17.23 -15.98 5.29
C ASP A 66 18.00 -15.13 4.28
N ILE A 67 17.91 -13.80 4.35
CA ILE A 67 18.72 -12.87 3.53
C ILE A 67 20.21 -13.18 3.71
N GLY A 68 20.66 -13.28 4.97
CA GLY A 68 22.05 -13.61 5.30
C GLY A 68 22.46 -15.01 4.86
N ARG A 69 21.63 -16.01 5.15
CA ARG A 69 21.86 -17.42 4.80
C ARG A 69 21.97 -17.64 3.29
N LEU A 70 21.19 -16.91 2.49
CA LEU A 70 21.21 -16.98 1.03
C LEU A 70 22.29 -16.10 0.40
N GLY A 71 23.00 -15.29 1.20
CA GLY A 71 24.01 -14.35 0.70
C GLY A 71 23.41 -13.28 -0.23
N LEU A 72 22.12 -12.94 -0.05
CA LEU A 72 21.50 -11.90 -0.87
C LEU A 72 22.24 -10.58 -0.64
N PHE A 73 22.64 -9.93 -1.72
CA PHE A 73 23.38 -8.65 -1.72
C PHE A 73 24.79 -8.69 -1.09
N ALA A 74 25.35 -9.88 -0.82
CA ALA A 74 26.69 -10.00 -0.23
C ALA A 74 27.79 -9.31 -1.06
N ASP A 75 27.65 -9.31 -2.38
CA ASP A 75 28.60 -8.69 -3.32
C ASP A 75 28.27 -7.22 -3.66
N CYS A 76 27.16 -6.69 -3.14
CA CYS A 76 26.63 -5.37 -3.50
C CYS A 76 27.10 -4.25 -2.53
N SER A 77 28.26 -4.41 -1.91
CA SER A 77 28.76 -3.55 -0.83
C SER A 77 29.20 -2.14 -1.27
N GLN A 78 29.27 -1.86 -2.57
CA GLN A 78 29.88 -0.65 -3.11
C GLN A 78 28.99 0.03 -4.16
N ALA A 79 28.07 0.90 -3.72
CA ALA A 79 27.52 2.08 -4.39
C ALA A 79 26.12 2.42 -3.84
N SER A 80 25.68 3.67 -4.08
CA SER A 80 24.29 4.10 -3.84
C SER A 80 23.34 3.08 -4.48
N PRO A 81 22.54 2.33 -3.69
CA PRO A 81 21.82 1.17 -4.21
C PRO A 81 20.73 1.56 -5.21
N LEU A 82 20.26 2.80 -5.16
CA LEU A 82 19.07 3.24 -5.87
C LEU A 82 19.41 4.36 -6.84
N THR A 83 19.54 4.04 -8.12
CA THR A 83 19.70 5.04 -9.18
C THR A 83 18.43 5.87 -9.38
N ILE A 84 17.26 5.23 -9.21
CA ILE A 84 15.95 5.88 -9.22
C ILE A 84 15.46 5.93 -7.78
N SER A 85 14.98 7.10 -7.34
CA SER A 85 14.43 7.26 -6.01
C SER A 85 13.27 6.28 -5.79
N CYS A 86 13.40 5.44 -4.77
CA CYS A 86 12.33 4.57 -4.29
C CYS A 86 11.75 5.22 -3.03
N LEU A 87 10.43 5.42 -2.99
CA LEU A 87 9.78 6.07 -1.85
C LEU A 87 9.34 5.02 -0.83
N SER A 88 9.48 5.34 0.45
CA SER A 88 8.92 4.55 1.55
C SER A 88 7.40 4.58 1.51
N ASN A 89 6.77 3.43 1.75
CA ASN A 89 5.31 3.33 1.89
C ASN A 89 4.80 3.84 3.25
N GLU A 90 5.70 4.14 4.20
CA GLU A 90 5.35 4.70 5.51
C GLU A 90 4.93 6.17 5.41
N ASP A 91 5.68 6.96 4.65
CA ASP A 91 5.58 8.42 4.66
C ASP A 91 5.82 9.07 3.29
N GLY A 92 6.23 8.29 2.28
CA GLY A 92 6.59 8.77 0.94
C GLY A 92 7.94 9.46 0.85
N THR A 93 8.83 9.32 1.84
CA THR A 93 10.21 9.83 1.79
C THR A 93 11.11 8.90 0.96
N PRO A 94 12.16 9.42 0.29
CA PRO A 94 13.13 8.57 -0.39
C PRO A 94 13.82 7.58 0.57
N LEU A 95 13.89 6.30 0.19
CA LEU A 95 14.63 5.28 0.95
C LEU A 95 16.11 5.61 1.06
N SER A 96 16.67 6.35 0.09
CA SER A 96 18.04 6.84 0.11
C SER A 96 18.37 7.74 1.31
N ASP A 97 17.35 8.33 1.95
CA ASP A 97 17.55 9.20 3.12
C ASP A 97 17.88 8.39 4.37
N LYS A 98 17.47 7.12 4.40
CA LYS A 98 17.61 6.20 5.56
C LYS A 98 18.52 5.00 5.25
N CYS A 99 18.71 4.63 3.97
CA CYS A 99 19.42 3.44 3.52
C CYS A 99 20.67 3.81 2.72
N SER A 100 21.84 3.33 3.14
CA SER A 100 23.11 3.59 2.45
C SER A 100 23.63 2.39 1.67
N THR A 101 23.16 1.18 2.01
CA THR A 101 23.59 -0.09 1.40
C THR A 101 22.39 -0.90 0.90
N TRP A 102 22.64 -1.88 0.04
CA TRP A 102 21.61 -2.85 -0.37
C TRP A 102 21.06 -3.67 0.79
N ASN A 103 21.88 -3.93 1.81
CA ASN A 103 21.43 -4.60 3.02
C ASN A 103 20.43 -3.72 3.81
N ASP A 104 20.70 -2.42 3.92
CA ASP A 104 19.77 -1.48 4.56
C ASP A 104 18.43 -1.44 3.81
N VAL A 105 18.48 -1.35 2.48
CA VAL A 105 17.27 -1.36 1.64
C VAL A 105 16.49 -2.66 1.83
N ALA A 106 17.16 -3.81 1.81
CA ALA A 106 16.50 -5.10 1.99
C ALA A 106 15.81 -5.20 3.36
N MET A 107 16.52 -4.82 4.43
CA MET A 107 15.98 -4.83 5.78
C MET A 107 14.83 -3.85 5.98
N GLU A 108 14.91 -2.67 5.36
CA GLU A 108 13.85 -1.67 5.39
C GLU A 108 12.61 -2.16 4.64
N LEU A 109 12.77 -2.78 3.46
CA LEU A 109 11.64 -3.36 2.72
C LEU A 109 10.95 -4.48 3.51
N VAL A 110 11.71 -5.33 4.22
CA VAL A 110 11.14 -6.36 5.10
C VAL A 110 10.30 -5.73 6.21
N ARG A 111 10.78 -4.66 6.83
CA ARG A 111 10.02 -3.92 7.85
C ARG A 111 8.76 -3.27 7.26
N LEU A 112 8.91 -2.57 6.14
CA LEU A 112 7.82 -1.87 5.46
C LEU A 112 6.68 -2.82 5.06
N GLN A 113 7.02 -4.03 4.61
CA GLN A 113 6.03 -5.04 4.24
C GLN A 113 5.40 -5.72 5.47
N SER A 114 6.17 -5.94 6.53
CA SER A 114 5.74 -6.80 7.64
C SER A 114 4.97 -6.02 8.71
N VAL A 115 5.52 -4.90 9.19
CA VAL A 115 5.07 -4.29 10.45
C VAL A 115 4.74 -2.81 10.35
N VAL A 116 5.35 -2.09 9.41
CA VAL A 116 5.11 -0.65 9.27
C VAL A 116 3.78 -0.41 8.56
N ILE A 117 3.05 0.61 9.01
CA ILE A 117 1.79 1.03 8.38
C ILE A 117 2.07 1.62 7.01
N ASN A 118 1.31 1.17 6.00
CA ASN A 118 1.35 1.73 4.65
C ASN A 118 0.43 2.97 4.56
N ASP A 119 1.00 4.17 4.64
CA ASP A 119 0.30 5.43 4.39
C ASP A 119 0.43 5.85 2.91
N TRP A 120 -0.26 5.09 2.05
CA TRP A 120 -0.29 5.35 0.62
C TRP A 120 -0.81 6.76 0.27
N LEU A 121 -1.62 7.37 1.15
CA LEU A 121 -2.13 8.72 0.92
C LEU A 121 -1.01 9.75 1.10
N SER A 122 -0.15 9.60 2.10
CA SER A 122 1.04 10.45 2.27
C SER A 122 2.03 10.28 1.12
N VAL A 123 2.22 9.04 0.62
CA VAL A 123 2.98 8.81 -0.62
C VAL A 123 2.40 9.60 -1.80
N CYS A 124 1.08 9.49 -2.02
CA CYS A 124 0.40 10.23 -3.09
C CYS A 124 0.54 11.75 -2.92
N ARG A 125 0.49 12.28 -1.69
CA ARG A 125 0.69 13.71 -1.42
C ARG A 125 2.10 14.17 -1.77
N ASN A 126 3.12 13.39 -1.42
CA ASN A 126 4.50 13.71 -1.78
C ASN A 126 4.68 13.68 -3.30
N VAL A 127 4.12 12.68 -3.99
CA VAL A 127 4.12 12.63 -5.47
C VAL A 127 3.42 13.85 -6.07
N ALA A 128 2.27 14.26 -5.54
CA ALA A 128 1.55 15.46 -6.00
C ALA A 128 2.31 16.77 -5.70
N ALA A 129 3.09 16.83 -4.63
CA ALA A 129 3.95 17.97 -4.35
C ALA A 129 5.11 18.09 -5.36
N MET A 130 5.46 17.00 -6.04
CA MET A 130 6.47 16.95 -7.10
C MET A 130 5.89 17.25 -8.50
N THR A 131 4.73 17.90 -8.62
CA THR A 131 4.01 18.11 -9.91
C THR A 131 4.81 18.84 -11.00
N ALA A 132 5.86 19.58 -10.65
CA ALA A 132 6.76 20.15 -11.66
C ALA A 132 7.60 19.07 -12.39
N SER A 133 7.77 17.89 -11.80
CA SER A 133 8.56 16.76 -12.33
C SER A 133 7.74 15.51 -12.64
N VAL A 134 6.60 15.29 -11.98
CA VAL A 134 5.74 14.11 -12.20
C VAL A 134 4.44 14.51 -12.90
N THR A 135 4.25 14.00 -14.11
CA THR A 135 3.01 14.17 -14.89
C THR A 135 2.23 12.87 -15.06
N HIS A 136 2.91 11.73 -14.93
CA HIS A 136 2.33 10.41 -15.13
C HIS A 136 2.82 9.43 -14.05
N VAL A 137 1.94 8.56 -13.60
CA VAL A 137 2.24 7.38 -12.79
C VAL A 137 1.88 6.14 -13.60
N LEU A 138 2.81 5.19 -13.69
CA LEU A 138 2.60 3.93 -14.39
C LEU A 138 2.37 2.82 -13.35
N ASP A 139 1.19 2.20 -13.38
CA ASP A 139 0.87 1.04 -12.56
C ASP A 139 1.24 -0.25 -13.30
N PHE A 140 2.28 -0.92 -12.82
CA PHE A 140 2.70 -2.26 -13.26
C PHE A 140 2.17 -3.38 -12.34
N GLY A 141 1.38 -3.02 -11.33
CA GLY A 141 0.85 -3.94 -10.34
C GLY A 141 -0.20 -4.89 -10.93
N PRO A 142 -0.48 -5.99 -10.22
CA PRO A 142 -1.50 -6.93 -10.64
C PRO A 142 -2.91 -6.31 -10.53
N GLY A 143 -3.84 -6.87 -11.30
CA GLY A 143 -5.25 -6.49 -11.27
C GLY A 143 -5.69 -5.62 -12.44
N LYS A 144 -7.00 -5.47 -12.60
CA LYS A 144 -7.61 -4.57 -13.60
C LYS A 144 -7.72 -3.16 -13.03
N ALA A 145 -7.86 -2.15 -13.88
CA ALA A 145 -7.86 -0.72 -13.50
C ALA A 145 -8.80 -0.31 -12.33
N GLY A 146 -9.90 -1.05 -12.09
CA GLY A 146 -10.81 -0.80 -10.97
C GLY A 146 -10.44 -1.46 -9.64
N ALA A 147 -9.51 -2.42 -9.66
CA ALA A 147 -9.11 -3.24 -8.51
C ALA A 147 -7.60 -3.21 -8.22
N SER A 148 -6.80 -2.60 -9.08
CA SER A 148 -5.36 -2.41 -8.86
C SER A 148 -5.07 -1.19 -7.98
N ILE A 149 -3.82 -1.10 -7.51
CA ILE A 149 -3.35 0.06 -6.75
C ILE A 149 -3.41 1.34 -7.58
N GLY A 150 -3.19 1.27 -8.90
CA GLY A 150 -3.31 2.41 -9.81
C GLY A 150 -4.69 3.06 -9.78
N GLY A 151 -5.76 2.27 -9.62
CA GLY A 151 -7.12 2.80 -9.50
C GLY A 151 -7.32 3.61 -8.22
N LEU A 152 -6.72 3.17 -7.11
CA LEU A 152 -6.71 3.90 -5.85
C LEU A 152 -5.83 5.16 -5.95
N THR A 153 -4.64 5.04 -6.54
CA THR A 153 -3.70 6.14 -6.77
C THR A 153 -4.33 7.23 -7.64
N ALA A 154 -5.04 6.87 -8.71
CA ALA A 154 -5.75 7.81 -9.57
C ALA A 154 -6.82 8.62 -8.81
N ARG A 155 -7.51 7.98 -7.86
CA ARG A 155 -8.48 8.67 -6.99
C ARG A 155 -7.79 9.62 -6.01
N ASN A 156 -6.68 9.21 -5.42
CA ASN A 156 -5.92 10.01 -4.46
C ASN A 156 -5.21 11.20 -5.12
N LEU A 157 -4.77 11.06 -6.37
CA LEU A 157 -4.15 12.12 -7.17
C LEU A 157 -5.17 12.94 -7.98
N ARG A 158 -6.47 12.73 -7.77
CA ARG A 158 -7.50 13.44 -8.54
C ARG A 158 -7.38 14.95 -8.31
N GLY A 159 -7.23 15.70 -9.39
CA GLY A 159 -7.11 17.16 -9.35
C GLY A 159 -5.68 17.67 -9.18
N SER A 160 -4.67 16.80 -9.06
CA SER A 160 -3.26 17.23 -9.04
C SER A 160 -2.65 17.46 -10.43
N GLY A 161 -3.37 17.12 -11.51
CA GLY A 161 -2.84 17.18 -12.88
C GLY A 161 -1.97 15.98 -13.28
N ILE A 162 -1.87 14.96 -12.42
CA ILE A 162 -1.10 13.73 -12.69
C ILE A 162 -2.01 12.66 -13.31
N GLY A 163 -1.64 12.15 -14.48
CA GLY A 163 -2.28 11.00 -15.11
C GLY A 163 -1.82 9.68 -14.50
N VAL A 164 -2.71 8.69 -14.40
CA VAL A 164 -2.34 7.33 -13.98
C VAL A 164 -2.65 6.37 -15.09
N GLU A 165 -1.61 5.74 -15.63
CA GLU A 165 -1.70 4.78 -16.72
C GLU A 165 -1.50 3.36 -16.18
N PHE A 166 -2.33 2.46 -16.67
CA PHE A 166 -2.26 1.04 -16.31
C PHE A 166 -1.45 0.34 -17.38
N ALA A 167 -0.28 -0.19 -17.03
CA ALA A 167 0.50 -1.00 -17.95
C ALA A 167 -0.06 -2.43 -17.89
N PRO A 168 -0.87 -2.88 -18.88
CA PRO A 168 -1.35 -4.24 -18.87
C PRO A 168 -0.16 -5.20 -18.97
N THR A 169 -0.24 -6.34 -18.28
CA THR A 169 0.42 -7.55 -18.76
C THR A 169 -0.27 -7.92 -20.07
N ARG A 170 0.12 -7.30 -21.19
CA ARG A 170 -0.19 -7.85 -22.50
C ARG A 170 0.46 -9.21 -22.47
N ALA A 171 -0.33 -10.29 -22.46
CA ALA A 171 0.19 -11.60 -22.79
C ALA A 171 0.89 -11.43 -24.13
N LEU A 172 2.22 -11.36 -24.11
CA LEU A 172 3.02 -11.55 -25.30
C LEU A 172 2.76 -13.01 -25.67
N GLU A 173 1.72 -13.23 -26.46
CA GLU A 173 1.64 -14.42 -27.30
C GLU A 173 2.84 -14.33 -28.24
N ILE A 174 3.98 -14.83 -27.77
CA ILE A 174 5.03 -15.29 -28.66
C ILE A 174 4.39 -16.44 -29.41
N LYS A 175 3.86 -16.16 -30.60
CA LYS A 175 3.59 -17.19 -31.58
C LYS A 175 4.95 -17.84 -31.88
N VAL A 176 5.10 -19.05 -31.37
CA VAL A 176 6.18 -19.99 -31.73
C VAL A 176 6.16 -20.19 -33.24
#